data_AF-A0A6P1D120-F1
#
_entry.id   AF-A0A6P1D120-F1
#
_cell.length_a   1.000
_cell.length_b   1.000
_cell.length_c   1.000
_cell.angle_alpha   90.00
_cell.angle_beta   90.00
_cell.angle_gamma   90.00
#
_symmetry.space_group_name_H-M   'P 1'
#
loop_
_entity.id
_entity.type
_entity.pdbx_description
1 polymer ?
#
loop_
_entity_poly.entity_id
_entity_poly.type
_entity_poly.pdbx_seq_one_letter_code
_entity_poly.pdbx_strand_id
1 'polypeptide(L)' 'MSSSEDRPDVPRPARRPGDAARLARIFGDVLPETTSDERGDERDTPSSADDWLRSQVPPHHG' A
#
# COMPACT_ATOMS: atom_id res chain seq x y z
N MET A 1 -23.01 -7.45 -14.59
CA MET A 1 -22.14 -8.63 -14.80
C MET A 1 -20.82 -8.38 -14.12
N SER A 2 -20.40 -9.36 -13.29
CA SER A 2 -19.11 -9.54 -12.61
C SER A 2 -18.65 -8.52 -11.58
N SER A 3 -18.88 -8.89 -10.30
CA SER A 3 -18.03 -8.56 -9.16
C SER A 3 -16.57 -8.82 -9.46
N SER A 4 -15.70 -7.89 -9.07
CA SER A 4 -14.32 -8.20 -8.69
C SER A 4 -14.30 -8.21 -7.17
N GLU A 5 -13.93 -9.36 -6.63
CA GLU A 5 -14.12 -9.80 -5.26
C GLU A 5 -13.72 -8.78 -4.16
N ASP A 6 -14.65 -8.61 -3.22
CA ASP A 6 -14.41 -8.26 -1.83
C ASP A 6 -13.42 -9.29 -1.26
N ARG A 7 -12.13 -8.96 -1.27
CA ARG A 7 -11.13 -9.75 -0.56
C ARG A 7 -11.42 -9.58 0.92
N PRO A 8 -11.73 -10.65 1.68
CA PRO A 8 -11.94 -10.51 3.10
C PRO A 8 -10.67 -9.90 3.70
N ASP A 9 -10.83 -8.85 4.50
CA ASP A 9 -9.77 -8.34 5.37
C ASP A 9 -9.40 -9.46 6.35
N VAL A 10 -8.46 -10.30 5.95
CA VAL A 10 -7.98 -11.39 6.80
C VAL A 10 -7.25 -10.71 7.95
N PRO A 11 -7.78 -10.79 9.19
CA PRO A 11 -7.14 -10.13 10.32
C PRO A 11 -5.72 -10.67 10.41
N ARG A 12 -4.74 -9.77 10.30
CA ARG A 12 -3.34 -10.15 10.41
C ARG A 12 -3.18 -10.88 11.75
N PRO A 13 -2.71 -12.13 11.76
CA PRO A 13 -2.57 -12.87 13.00
C PRO A 13 -1.69 -12.06 13.95
N ALA A 14 -2.17 -11.89 15.18
CA ALA A 14 -1.43 -11.19 16.22
C ALA A 14 -0.05 -11.85 16.36
N ARG A 15 1.01 -11.02 16.34
CA ARG A 15 2.40 -11.50 16.41
C ARG A 15 2.58 -12.33 17.68
N ARG A 16 3.01 -13.59 17.51
CA ARG A 16 3.34 -14.44 18.65
C ARG A 16 4.69 -14.00 19.23
N PRO A 17 4.93 -14.13 20.54
CA PRO A 17 6.18 -13.72 21.17
C PRO A 17 7.47 -14.30 20.56
N GLY A 18 7.39 -15.45 19.86
CA GLY A 18 8.52 -16.07 19.16
C GLY A 18 8.77 -15.59 17.72
N ASP A 19 7.82 -14.85 17.12
CA ASP A 19 7.93 -14.41 15.73
C ASP A 19 9.04 -13.36 15.57
N ALA A 20 9.23 -12.52 16.59
CA ALA A 20 10.27 -11.48 16.59
C ALA A 20 11.69 -12.07 16.51
N ALA A 21 12.00 -13.09 17.33
CA ALA A 21 13.31 -13.74 17.33
C ALA A 21 13.58 -14.48 16.00
N ARG A 22 12.56 -15.09 15.40
CA ARG A 22 12.66 -15.75 14.09
C ARG A 22 12.92 -14.74 12.97
N LEU A 23 12.24 -13.60 12.99
CA LEU A 23 12.44 -12.52 12.01
C LEU A 23 13.81 -11.89 12.17
N ALA A 24 14.26 -11.62 13.40
CA ALA A 24 15.59 -11.07 13.68
C ALA A 24 16.72 -11.98 13.16
N ARG A 25 16.54 -13.31 13.23
CA ARG A 25 17.51 -14.26 12.64
C ARG A 25 17.65 -14.11 11.12
N ILE A 26 16.60 -13.70 10.42
CA ILE A 26 16.56 -13.59 8.95
C ILE A 26 16.92 -12.18 8.50
N PHE A 27 16.37 -11.16 9.17
CA PHE A 27 16.41 -9.76 8.76
C PHE A 27 17.32 -8.89 9.63
N GLY A 28 17.82 -9.42 10.75
CA GLY A 28 18.53 -8.66 11.78
C GLY A 28 17.58 -7.91 12.71
N ASP A 29 18.16 -7.29 13.74
CA ASP A 29 17.41 -6.49 14.73
C ASP A 29 17.12 -5.06 14.24
N VAL A 30 17.84 -4.62 13.20
CA VAL A 30 17.70 -3.28 12.61
C VAL A 30 16.84 -3.38 11.36
N LEU A 31 15.67 -2.74 11.40
CA LEU A 31 14.86 -2.56 10.20
C LEU A 31 15.42 -1.40 9.36
N PRO A 32 15.38 -1.49 8.03
CA PRO A 32 15.78 -0.38 7.18
C PRO A 32 14.85 0.82 7.43
N GLU A 33 15.43 2.01 7.46
CA GLU A 33 14.65 3.24 7.47
C GLU A 33 13.95 3.40 6.11
N THR A 34 12.65 3.70 6.14
CA THR A 34 11.95 4.10 4.91
C THR A 34 12.42 5.48 4.51
N THR A 35 12.71 5.68 3.23
CA THR A 35 13.03 6.99 2.68
C THR A 35 11.79 7.90 2.68
N SER A 36 12.00 9.19 2.44
CA SER A 36 10.90 10.16 2.45
C SER A 36 9.93 10.01 1.28
N ASP A 37 10.36 9.43 0.16
CA ASP A 37 9.56 9.22 -1.04
C ASP A 37 8.57 8.05 -0.91
N GLU A 38 8.91 7.03 -0.13
CA GLU A 38 8.02 5.90 0.19
C GLU A 38 6.94 6.26 1.22
N ARG A 39 7.17 7.32 1.99
CA ARG A 39 6.18 7.91 2.89
C ARG A 39 5.27 8.81 2.06
N GLY A 40 4.24 8.23 1.45
CA GLY A 40 3.15 9.02 0.87
C GLY A 40 2.58 9.98 1.94
N ASP A 41 2.24 11.21 1.55
CA ASP A 41 1.55 12.13 2.46
C ASP A 41 0.15 11.53 2.71
N GLU A 42 -0.08 10.94 3.89
CA GLU A 42 -1.35 10.28 4.26
C GLU A 42 -2.56 11.24 4.18
N ARG A 43 -2.32 12.54 3.97
CA ARG A 43 -3.34 13.60 3.87
C ARG A 43 -3.69 13.98 2.42
N ASP A 44 -2.91 13.54 1.45
CA ASP A 44 -3.10 13.92 0.04
C ASP A 44 -3.75 12.79 -0.74
N THR A 45 -5.02 12.49 -0.44
CA THR A 45 -5.92 11.98 -1.48
C THR A 45 -6.72 13.16 -2.04
N PRO A 46 -6.13 14.04 -2.86
CA PRO A 46 -6.87 15.15 -3.40
C PRO A 46 -7.82 14.62 -4.47
N SER A 47 -9.08 15.05 -4.43
CA SER A 47 -10.02 14.99 -5.56
C SER A 47 -9.37 15.39 -6.90
N SER A 48 -8.29 16.19 -6.85
CA SER A 48 -7.47 16.63 -7.96
C SER A 48 -6.68 15.53 -8.70
N ALA A 49 -6.37 14.40 -8.08
CA ALA A 49 -5.60 13.33 -8.74
C ALA A 49 -6.43 12.67 -9.85
N ASP A 50 -7.72 12.50 -9.57
CA ASP A 50 -8.72 11.92 -10.44
C ASP A 50 -9.03 12.85 -11.64
N ASP A 51 -9.10 14.16 -11.39
CA ASP A 51 -9.26 15.19 -12.43
C ASP A 51 -8.02 15.29 -13.33
N TRP A 52 -6.82 15.20 -12.75
CA TRP A 52 -5.59 15.12 -13.53
C TRP A 52 -5.59 13.90 -14.44
N LEU A 53 -5.96 12.71 -13.95
CA LEU A 53 -5.99 11.50 -14.76
C LEU A 53 -6.99 11.59 -15.92
N ARG A 54 -8.19 12.15 -15.70
CA ARG A 54 -9.18 12.37 -16.75
C ARG A 54 -8.70 13.35 -17.82
N SER A 55 -7.86 14.32 -17.46
CA SER A 55 -7.25 15.26 -18.41
C SER A 55 -6.19 14.62 -19.32
N GLN A 56 -5.67 13.44 -18.95
CA GLN A 56 -4.65 12.72 -19.71
C GLN A 56 -5.22 11.77 -20.78
N VAL A 57 -6.54 11.69 -20.94
CA VAL A 57 -7.16 10.80 -21.95
C VAL A 57 -6.93 11.38 -23.36
N PRO A 58 -6.27 10.64 -24.27
CA PRO A 58 -6.05 11.12 -25.63
C PRO A 58 -7.37 11.35 -26.40
N PRO A 59 -7.43 12.36 -27.29
CA PRO A 59 -8.68 12.80 -27.94
C PRO A 59 -9.30 11.78 -28.92
N HIS A 60 -8.56 10.73 -29.28
CA HIS A 60 -9.02 9.66 -30.17
C HIS A 60 -9.39 8.38 -29.42
N HIS A 61 -9.58 8.45 -28.10
CA HIS A 61 -10.13 7.34 -27.34
C HIS A 61 -11.66 7.40 -27.41
N GLY A 62 -12.20 6.85 -28.50
CA GLY A 62 -13.61 6.68 -28.81
C GLY A 62 -13.77 5.71 -29.98
#